data_AF-A0A3D2SBS3-F1
#
_entry.id   AF-A0A3D2SBS3-F1
#
_cell.length_a   1.000
_cell.length_b   1.000
_cell.length_c   1.000
_cell.angle_alpha   90.00
_cell.angle_beta   90.00
_cell.angle_gamma   90.00
#
_symmetry.space_group_name_H-M   'P 1'
#
loop_
_entity.id
_entity.type
_entity.pdbx_description
1 polymer ?
#
loop_
_entity_poly.entity_id
_entity_poly.type
_entity_poly.pdbx_seq_one_letter_code
_entity_poly.pdbx_strand_id
1 'polypeptide(L)'
;MSQIDILNKDFQRLNTDTTETPEGFKPVAGSLPIQFCLAQRDPDGNPTTGIVRVETTVSSFSTDDDVKFNASGGSDQWDPERYFNIWVCDLTGGLLGYGEFPTAGFSDTYGVVNDYLYFGDIGTASPPYDEGRTATHEVGHCFNLRHIWADDGSGCGASDLVD
;
A
#
# COMPACT_ATOMS: atom_id res chain seq x y z
N MET A 1 8.69 -12.18 -4.83
CA MET A 1 7.31 -11.65 -4.91
C MET A 1 7.51 -10.18 -5.17
N SER A 2 7.34 -9.71 -6.41
CA SER A 2 7.91 -8.44 -6.86
C SER A 2 7.52 -7.25 -6.00
N GLN A 3 6.24 -7.09 -5.64
CA GLN A 3 5.80 -5.94 -4.84
C GLN A 3 6.49 -5.88 -3.46
N ILE A 4 6.70 -7.01 -2.80
CA ILE A 4 7.40 -7.05 -1.50
C ILE A 4 8.88 -6.68 -1.67
N ASP A 5 9.49 -7.09 -2.77
CA ASP A 5 10.87 -6.72 -3.10
C ASP A 5 10.99 -5.21 -3.39
N ILE A 6 9.98 -4.61 -4.05
CA ILE A 6 9.90 -3.16 -4.33
C ILE A 6 9.72 -2.37 -3.03
N LEU A 7 8.78 -2.75 -2.16
CA LEU A 7 8.58 -2.11 -0.85
C LEU A 7 9.88 -2.10 -0.03
N ASN A 8 10.58 -3.25 0.02
CA ASN A 8 11.87 -3.33 0.72
C ASN A 8 12.93 -2.40 0.12
N LYS A 9 12.96 -2.25 -1.21
CA LYS A 9 13.90 -1.34 -1.88
C LYS A 9 13.56 0.12 -1.61
N ASP A 10 12.31 0.52 -1.83
CA ASP A 10 11.89 1.92 -1.72
C ASP A 10 12.03 2.41 -0.27
N PHE A 11 11.56 1.63 0.72
CA PHE A 11 11.62 2.04 2.13
C PHE A 11 13.05 2.08 2.68
N GLN A 12 13.98 1.30 2.13
CA GLN A 12 15.39 1.29 2.56
C GLN A 12 16.32 2.08 1.63
N ARG A 13 15.77 2.82 0.66
CA ARG A 13 16.53 3.57 -0.35
C ARG A 13 17.53 2.70 -1.14
N LEU A 14 17.16 1.46 -1.42
CA LEU A 14 17.93 0.50 -2.23
C LEU A 14 17.42 0.40 -3.68
N ASN A 15 16.42 1.20 -4.04
CA ASN A 15 15.91 1.36 -5.40
C ASN A 15 16.98 1.98 -6.33
N THR A 16 17.05 1.47 -7.56
CA THR A 16 18.11 1.86 -8.52
C THR A 16 17.92 3.28 -9.06
N ASP A 17 16.68 3.76 -9.13
CA ASP A 17 16.29 5.10 -9.56
C ASP A 17 16.59 6.19 -8.51
N THR A 18 17.20 5.85 -7.36
CA THR A 18 17.73 6.86 -6.41
C THR A 18 18.74 7.81 -7.06
N THR A 19 19.36 7.41 -8.19
CA THR A 19 20.20 8.26 -9.03
C THR A 19 19.46 9.44 -9.63
N GLU A 20 18.16 9.32 -9.84
CA GLU A 20 17.29 10.34 -10.42
C GLU A 20 16.81 11.38 -9.40
N THR A 21 17.10 11.18 -8.10
CA THR A 21 16.85 12.20 -7.07
C THR A 21 17.69 13.46 -7.40
N PRO A 22 17.07 14.64 -7.61
CA PRO A 22 17.82 15.86 -7.89
C PRO A 22 18.82 16.20 -6.79
N GLU A 23 19.97 16.76 -7.16
CA GLU A 23 21.09 16.97 -6.24
C GLU A 23 20.71 17.73 -4.96
N GLY A 24 19.84 18.74 -5.08
CA GLY A 24 19.35 19.52 -3.93
C GLY A 24 18.51 18.74 -2.92
N PHE A 25 17.91 17.61 -3.33
CA PHE A 25 17.09 16.77 -2.45
C PHE A 25 17.84 15.56 -1.89
N LYS A 26 19.03 15.23 -2.41
CA LYS A 26 19.83 14.10 -1.89
C LYS A 26 20.12 14.19 -0.38
N PRO A 27 20.43 15.35 0.21
CA PRO A 27 20.72 15.44 1.65
C PRO A 27 19.52 15.12 2.56
N VAL A 28 18.29 15.27 2.07
CA VAL A 28 17.05 15.03 2.84
C VAL A 28 16.38 13.70 2.49
N ALA A 29 16.99 12.93 1.58
CA ALA A 29 16.40 11.71 1.09
C ALA A 29 16.57 10.58 2.12
N GLY A 30 15.44 10.11 2.68
CA GLY A 30 15.41 9.18 3.80
C GLY A 30 15.63 7.71 3.43
N SER A 31 16.06 6.94 4.44
CA SER A 31 16.05 5.48 4.47
C SER A 31 15.42 5.06 5.79
N LEU A 32 14.40 4.21 5.74
CA LEU A 32 13.67 3.72 6.89
C LEU A 32 14.09 2.28 7.20
N PRO A 33 14.35 1.92 8.47
CA PRO A 33 14.71 0.56 8.87
C PRO A 33 13.47 -0.35 8.92
N ILE A 34 12.70 -0.38 7.84
CA ILE A 34 11.47 -1.17 7.68
C ILE A 34 11.72 -2.28 6.67
N GLN A 35 11.32 -3.49 7.03
CA GLN A 35 11.39 -4.65 6.14
C GLN A 35 10.03 -5.34 6.09
N PHE A 36 9.59 -5.62 4.86
CA PHE A 36 8.36 -6.34 4.57
C PHE A 36 8.71 -7.79 4.25
N CYS A 37 7.93 -8.72 4.82
CA CYS A 37 8.01 -10.14 4.48
C CYS A 37 6.61 -10.75 4.47
N LEU A 38 6.42 -11.76 3.62
CA LEU A 38 5.18 -12.52 3.64
C LEU A 38 5.14 -13.37 4.91
N ALA A 39 4.01 -13.29 5.62
CA ALA A 39 3.76 -14.11 6.79
C ALA A 39 3.96 -15.60 6.49
N GLN A 40 4.60 -16.30 7.43
CA GLN A 40 4.81 -17.75 7.35
C GLN A 40 3.89 -18.53 8.30
N ARG A 41 3.13 -17.81 9.13
CA ARG A 41 2.05 -18.33 9.96
C ARG A 41 0.81 -17.45 9.81
N ASP A 42 -0.35 -18.07 9.77
CA ASP A 42 -1.64 -17.37 9.79
C ASP A 42 -2.03 -16.99 11.24
N PRO A 43 -3.16 -16.29 11.46
CA PRO A 43 -3.61 -15.90 12.80
C PRO A 43 -3.82 -17.08 13.77
N ASP A 44 -4.16 -18.26 13.26
CA ASP A 44 -4.36 -19.49 14.04
C ASP A 44 -3.04 -20.24 14.30
N GLY A 45 -1.93 -19.77 13.74
CA GLY A 45 -0.58 -20.31 13.91
C GLY A 45 -0.20 -21.41 12.92
N ASN A 46 -1.05 -21.72 11.94
CA ASN A 46 -0.78 -22.72 10.91
C ASN A 46 0.21 -22.17 9.86
N PRO A 47 0.99 -23.03 9.20
CA PRO A 47 1.84 -22.61 8.09
C PRO A 47 1.03 -21.96 6.95
N THR A 48 1.52 -20.85 6.42
CA THR A 48 0.91 -20.12 5.29
C THR A 48 1.97 -19.58 4.34
N THR A 49 1.56 -19.23 3.13
CA THR A 49 2.38 -18.48 2.16
C THR A 49 2.31 -16.97 2.38
N GLY A 50 1.42 -16.51 3.27
CA GLY A 50 1.12 -15.09 3.49
C GLY A 50 0.24 -14.49 2.39
N ILE A 51 -0.38 -15.31 1.55
CA ILE A 51 -1.25 -14.90 0.45
C ILE A 51 -2.57 -15.65 0.56
N VAL A 52 -3.65 -14.90 0.76
CA VAL A 52 -5.03 -15.42 0.68
C VAL A 52 -5.57 -15.12 -0.71
N ARG A 53 -6.27 -16.08 -1.32
CA ARG A 53 -6.96 -15.90 -2.61
C ARG A 53 -8.43 -16.17 -2.40
N VAL A 54 -9.26 -15.15 -2.62
CA VAL A 54 -10.72 -15.23 -2.50
C VAL A 54 -11.33 -15.08 -3.88
N GLU A 55 -12.13 -16.06 -4.29
CA GLU A 55 -12.97 -15.93 -5.49
C GLU A 55 -14.20 -15.10 -5.13
N THR A 56 -14.56 -14.14 -5.99
CA THR A 56 -15.69 -13.24 -5.75
C THR A 56 -16.54 -13.07 -6.99
N THR A 57 -17.83 -12.79 -6.78
CA THR A 57 -18.78 -12.39 -7.84
C THR A 57 -18.89 -10.87 -7.98
N VAL A 58 -18.23 -10.10 -7.10
CA VAL A 58 -18.17 -8.64 -7.19
C VAL A 58 -17.27 -8.28 -8.36
N SER A 59 -17.79 -7.50 -9.31
CA SER A 59 -17.05 -7.15 -10.52
C SER A 59 -15.91 -6.17 -10.28
N SER A 60 -16.09 -5.25 -9.32
CA SER A 60 -15.12 -4.22 -8.95
C SER A 60 -15.49 -3.67 -7.57
N PHE A 61 -14.50 -3.27 -6.79
CA PHE A 61 -14.68 -2.63 -5.47
C PHE A 61 -14.45 -1.11 -5.56
N SER A 62 -14.85 -0.40 -4.49
CA SER A 62 -14.62 1.04 -4.35
C SER A 62 -13.87 1.36 -3.05
N THR A 63 -13.90 2.61 -2.60
CA THR A 63 -13.31 3.07 -1.32
C THR A 63 -14.27 2.92 -0.14
N ASP A 64 -15.28 2.06 -0.25
CA ASP A 64 -16.28 1.75 0.78
C ASP A 64 -15.84 0.61 1.71
N ASP A 65 -14.59 0.13 1.57
CA ASP A 65 -13.99 -0.96 2.33
C ASP A 65 -14.65 -2.34 2.15
N ASP A 66 -15.57 -2.52 1.20
CA ASP A 66 -16.24 -3.81 0.96
C ASP A 66 -15.25 -4.95 0.64
N VAL A 67 -14.09 -4.65 0.04
CA VAL A 67 -13.04 -5.66 -0.21
C VAL A 67 -12.42 -6.23 1.08
N LYS A 68 -12.56 -5.52 2.20
CA LYS A 68 -11.96 -5.87 3.49
C LYS A 68 -12.83 -6.80 4.33
N PHE A 69 -13.99 -7.22 3.81
CA PHE A 69 -14.91 -8.11 4.52
C PHE A 69 -15.36 -9.29 3.66
N ASN A 70 -15.35 -10.48 4.26
CA ASN A 70 -15.88 -11.70 3.64
C ASN A 70 -17.37 -11.56 3.27
N ALA A 71 -18.14 -10.83 4.10
CA ALA A 71 -19.59 -10.66 3.94
C ALA A 71 -19.99 -9.91 2.65
N SER A 72 -19.09 -9.07 2.13
CA SER A 72 -19.24 -8.29 0.90
C SER A 72 -18.45 -8.87 -0.27
N GLY A 73 -17.99 -10.13 -0.15
CA GLY A 73 -17.24 -10.81 -1.20
C GLY A 73 -15.76 -10.44 -1.27
N GLY A 74 -15.24 -9.78 -0.24
CA GLY A 74 -13.82 -9.49 -0.02
C GLY A 74 -13.16 -10.54 0.88
N SER A 75 -12.19 -10.10 1.68
CA SER A 75 -11.49 -10.93 2.68
C SER A 75 -11.34 -10.18 3.99
N ASP A 76 -11.79 -10.76 5.10
CA ASP A 76 -11.54 -10.21 6.43
C ASP A 76 -10.03 -10.06 6.66
N GLN A 77 -9.62 -9.00 7.37
CA GLN A 77 -8.23 -8.75 7.70
C GLN A 77 -7.67 -9.78 8.68
N TRP A 78 -6.34 -10.01 8.62
CA TRP A 78 -5.62 -10.60 9.74
C TRP A 78 -5.35 -9.53 10.81
N ASP A 79 -5.10 -9.97 12.05
CA ASP A 79 -4.87 -9.08 13.21
C ASP A 79 -3.86 -7.96 12.87
N PRO A 80 -4.30 -6.67 12.80
CA PRO A 80 -3.48 -5.56 12.33
C PRO A 80 -2.37 -5.18 13.32
N GLU A 81 -2.44 -5.67 14.57
CA GLU A 81 -1.32 -5.54 15.52
C GLU A 81 -0.14 -6.46 15.18
N ARG A 82 -0.35 -7.46 14.30
CA ARG A 82 0.64 -8.49 13.97
C ARG A 82 0.94 -8.59 12.49
N TYR A 83 0.00 -8.19 11.64
CA TYR A 83 0.08 -8.33 10.19
C TYR A 83 -0.27 -7.00 9.52
N PHE A 84 0.47 -6.66 8.47
CA PHE A 84 0.10 -5.56 7.60
C PHE A 84 -0.73 -6.11 6.43
N ASN A 85 -2.02 -5.77 6.40
CA ASN A 85 -2.94 -6.29 5.39
C ASN A 85 -2.86 -5.48 4.10
N ILE A 86 -2.74 -6.20 2.98
CA ILE A 86 -2.75 -5.63 1.63
C ILE A 86 -3.77 -6.41 0.80
N TRP A 87 -4.86 -5.74 0.41
CA TRP A 87 -5.84 -6.28 -0.52
C TRP A 87 -5.48 -5.90 -1.95
N VAL A 88 -5.65 -6.85 -2.86
CA VAL A 88 -5.45 -6.64 -4.30
C VAL A 88 -6.73 -7.05 -5.02
N CYS A 89 -7.38 -6.12 -5.70
CA CYS A 89 -8.67 -6.35 -6.37
C CYS A 89 -8.82 -5.46 -7.62
N ASP A 90 -9.95 -5.57 -8.31
CA ASP A 90 -10.34 -4.62 -9.37
C ASP A 90 -10.99 -3.39 -8.72
N LEU A 91 -10.39 -2.20 -8.88
CA LEU A 91 -10.89 -0.94 -8.33
C LEU A 91 -11.57 -0.09 -9.40
N THR A 92 -12.77 0.40 -9.09
CA THR A 92 -13.53 1.23 -10.01
C THR A 92 -13.07 2.70 -10.03
N GLY A 93 -13.53 3.45 -11.03
CA GLY A 93 -13.33 4.90 -11.09
C GLY A 93 -11.92 5.36 -11.46
N GLY A 94 -11.03 4.45 -11.86
CA GLY A 94 -9.63 4.76 -12.19
C GLY A 94 -8.75 4.97 -10.96
N LEU A 95 -9.20 4.51 -9.79
CA LEU A 95 -8.42 4.52 -8.56
C LEU A 95 -7.28 3.50 -8.64
N LEU A 96 -6.06 3.90 -8.25
CA LEU A 96 -4.92 2.98 -8.26
C LEU A 96 -4.81 2.19 -6.95
N GLY A 97 -5.16 2.82 -5.82
CA GLY A 97 -5.13 2.23 -4.49
C GLY A 97 -5.60 3.23 -3.44
N TYR A 98 -5.70 2.77 -2.20
CA TYR A 98 -5.92 3.62 -1.03
C TYR A 98 -5.33 2.96 0.23
N GLY A 99 -4.77 3.79 1.13
CA GLY A 99 -4.26 3.38 2.44
C GLY A 99 -5.01 4.06 3.58
N GLU A 100 -5.33 3.31 4.64
CA GLU A 100 -5.96 3.89 5.83
C GLU A 100 -4.94 4.58 6.73
N PHE A 101 -5.22 5.83 7.13
CA PHE A 101 -4.40 6.56 8.11
C PHE A 101 -4.52 5.95 9.51
N PRO A 102 -3.43 5.92 10.29
CA PRO A 102 -3.50 5.42 11.66
C PRO A 102 -4.36 6.34 12.53
N THR A 103 -5.18 5.74 13.39
CA THR A 103 -5.93 6.46 14.44
C THR A 103 -5.39 6.07 15.82
N ALA A 104 -6.13 6.35 16.90
CA ALA A 104 -5.73 5.95 18.27
C ALA A 104 -5.63 4.42 18.46
N GLY A 105 -6.20 3.63 17.54
CA GLY A 105 -6.04 2.18 17.45
C GLY A 105 -6.24 1.70 16.01
N PHE A 106 -5.90 0.44 15.75
CA PHE A 106 -6.19 -0.16 14.45
C PHE A 106 -7.67 -0.52 14.34
N SER A 107 -8.29 -0.11 13.24
CA SER A 107 -9.65 -0.51 12.86
C SER A 107 -9.67 -1.94 12.30
N ASP A 108 -10.87 -2.43 12.01
CA ASP A 108 -11.08 -3.65 11.23
C ASP A 108 -10.80 -3.49 9.73
N THR A 109 -10.39 -2.29 9.31
CA THR A 109 -10.10 -1.94 7.91
C THR A 109 -8.65 -1.50 7.70
N TYR A 110 -7.82 -1.45 8.74
CA TYR A 110 -6.48 -0.86 8.64
C TYR A 110 -5.56 -1.64 7.69
N GLY A 111 -5.06 -0.94 6.67
CA GLY A 111 -4.12 -1.47 5.68
C GLY A 111 -4.26 -0.78 4.34
N VAL A 112 -3.76 -1.45 3.29
CA VAL A 112 -3.72 -0.93 1.91
C VAL A 112 -4.60 -1.75 1.00
N VAL A 113 -5.33 -1.08 0.11
CA VAL A 113 -5.98 -1.71 -1.05
C VAL A 113 -5.30 -1.18 -2.31
N ASN A 114 -5.02 -2.06 -3.25
CA ASN A 114 -4.36 -1.72 -4.51
C ASN A 114 -5.07 -2.41 -5.69
N ASP A 115 -5.20 -1.72 -6.80
CA ASP A 115 -5.72 -2.30 -8.03
C ASP A 115 -4.73 -3.34 -8.58
N TYR A 116 -5.23 -4.49 -9.03
CA TYR A 116 -4.39 -5.57 -9.55
C TYR A 116 -3.56 -5.19 -10.79
N LEU A 117 -3.94 -4.16 -11.54
CA LEU A 117 -3.17 -3.62 -12.67
C LEU A 117 -2.00 -2.75 -12.24
N TYR A 118 -1.89 -2.35 -10.97
CA TYR A 118 -0.84 -1.43 -10.47
C TYR A 118 -0.11 -1.99 -9.24
N PHE A 119 -0.11 -3.32 -9.11
CA PHE A 119 0.55 -4.06 -8.04
C PHE A 119 1.73 -4.88 -8.56
N GLY A 120 2.93 -4.60 -8.05
CA GLY A 120 4.20 -5.17 -8.52
C GLY A 120 4.70 -4.55 -9.82
N ASP A 121 5.71 -5.19 -10.43
CA ASP A 121 6.37 -4.77 -11.67
C ASP A 121 6.42 -5.86 -12.75
N ILE A 122 5.59 -6.89 -12.60
CA ILE A 122 5.49 -8.03 -13.53
C ILE A 122 4.02 -8.43 -13.73
N GLY A 123 3.76 -9.26 -14.74
CA GLY A 123 2.44 -9.86 -14.93
C GLY A 123 1.43 -8.83 -15.43
N THR A 124 0.45 -8.48 -14.60
CA THR A 124 -0.66 -7.56 -14.93
C THR A 124 -0.34 -6.09 -14.72
N ALA A 125 0.80 -5.78 -14.10
CA ALA A 125 1.27 -4.41 -13.89
C ALA A 125 1.26 -3.62 -15.22
N SER A 126 0.60 -2.46 -15.26
CA SER A 126 0.34 -1.70 -16.48
C SER A 126 0.92 -0.29 -16.43
N PRO A 127 1.68 0.15 -17.45
CA PRO A 127 2.17 1.51 -17.55
C PRO A 127 1.03 2.55 -17.52
N PRO A 128 1.27 3.74 -16.96
CA PRO A 128 2.54 4.24 -16.42
C PRO A 128 2.78 3.90 -14.94
N TYR A 129 2.00 2.99 -14.35
CA TYR A 129 2.05 2.65 -12.93
C TYR A 129 2.47 1.18 -12.71
N ASP A 130 3.41 0.70 -13.53
CA ASP A 130 3.91 -0.69 -13.60
C ASP A 130 5.19 -0.91 -12.77
N GLU A 131 5.44 -0.03 -11.82
CA GLU A 131 6.68 0.01 -11.08
C GLU A 131 6.48 -0.34 -9.59
N GLY A 132 5.24 -0.68 -9.20
CA GLY A 132 4.85 -1.04 -7.82
C GLY A 132 4.77 0.13 -6.84
N ARG A 133 4.82 1.38 -7.34
CA ARG A 133 4.92 2.59 -6.50
C ARG A 133 3.58 3.04 -5.93
N THR A 134 2.48 2.56 -6.50
CA THR A 134 1.14 2.70 -5.88
C THR A 134 1.16 2.12 -4.47
N ALA A 135 1.63 0.88 -4.27
CA ALA A 135 1.69 0.29 -2.93
C ALA A 135 2.68 1.03 -2.02
N THR A 136 3.84 1.46 -2.54
CA THR A 136 4.79 2.27 -1.76
C THR A 136 4.13 3.55 -1.23
N HIS A 137 3.35 4.23 -2.07
CA HIS A 137 2.60 5.44 -1.72
C HIS A 137 1.54 5.16 -0.64
N GLU A 138 0.68 4.16 -0.84
CA GLU A 138 -0.40 3.85 0.11
C GLU A 138 0.11 3.39 1.47
N VAL A 139 1.22 2.64 1.52
CA VAL A 139 1.88 2.28 2.79
C VAL A 139 2.38 3.54 3.51
N GLY A 140 2.80 4.57 2.77
CA GLY A 140 3.12 5.88 3.33
C GLY A 140 1.95 6.49 4.11
N HIS A 141 0.74 6.43 3.57
CA HIS A 141 -0.48 6.87 4.27
C HIS A 141 -0.74 6.05 5.54
N CYS A 142 -0.57 4.73 5.49
CA CYS A 142 -0.65 3.88 6.68
C CYS A 142 0.39 4.24 7.75
N PHE A 143 1.56 4.76 7.35
CA PHE A 143 2.60 5.28 8.24
C PHE A 143 2.48 6.79 8.49
N ASN A 144 1.27 7.33 8.34
CA ASN A 144 0.88 8.70 8.69
C ASN A 144 1.49 9.80 7.81
N LEU A 145 1.98 9.47 6.61
CA LEU A 145 2.42 10.46 5.63
C LEU A 145 1.23 10.99 4.84
N ARG A 146 1.17 12.30 4.63
CA ARG A 146 0.14 12.95 3.81
C ARG A 146 0.62 13.14 2.38
N HIS A 147 -0.30 13.48 1.47
CA HIS A 147 0.12 14.00 0.18
C HIS A 147 0.99 15.23 0.34
N ILE A 148 2.06 15.34 -0.46
CA ILE A 148 3.08 16.40 -0.32
C ILE A 148 2.53 17.81 -0.56
N TRP A 149 1.40 17.93 -1.26
CA TRP A 149 0.69 19.19 -1.50
C TRP A 149 -0.43 19.44 -0.49
N ALA A 150 -0.56 18.58 0.52
CA ALA A 150 -1.51 18.69 1.64
C ALA A 150 -2.99 18.80 1.24
N ASP A 151 -3.36 18.29 0.07
CA ASP A 151 -4.74 18.24 -0.44
C ASP A 151 -5.46 19.59 -0.51
N ASP A 152 -4.71 20.71 -0.55
CA ASP A 152 -5.25 22.09 -0.62
C ASP A 152 -5.59 22.53 -2.05
N GLY A 153 -5.63 21.59 -3.00
CA GLY A 153 -5.83 21.87 -4.42
C GLY A 153 -4.76 22.80 -4.99
N SER A 154 -5.12 24.04 -5.30
CA SER A 154 -4.20 25.09 -5.78
C SER A 154 -3.80 26.10 -4.70
N GLY A 155 -4.20 25.86 -3.45
CA GLY A 155 -3.82 26.66 -2.29
C GLY A 155 -2.38 26.41 -1.82
N CYS A 156 -1.94 27.24 -0.87
CA CYS A 156 -0.64 27.14 -0.21
C CYS A 156 -0.77 27.29 1.31
N GLY A 157 -1.95 26.97 1.87
CA GLY A 157 -2.26 27.19 3.29
C GLY A 157 -2.16 25.93 4.15
N ALA A 158 -2.30 24.75 3.54
CA ALA A 158 -2.17 23.48 4.24
C ALA A 158 -0.72 22.97 4.30
N SER A 159 -0.49 21.96 5.14
CA SER A 159 0.81 21.33 5.35
C SER A 159 0.65 19.81 5.45
N ASP A 160 1.63 19.08 4.90
CA ASP A 160 1.78 17.64 5.05
C ASP A 160 2.43 17.25 6.40
N LEU A 161 2.78 18.26 7.20
CA LEU A 161 3.43 18.18 8.52
C LEU A 161 4.86 17.65 8.47
N VAL A 162 5.57 17.89 7.36
CA VAL A 162 7.00 17.64 7.18
C VAL A 162 7.71 18.95 6.80
N ASP A 163 8.80 19.29 7.50
CA ASP A 163 9.56 20.54 7.32
C ASP A 163 10.55 20.51 6.14
#